data_AF-A0A3Q2E606-F1
#
_entry.id   AF-A0A3Q2E606-F1
#
_cell.length_a   1.000
_cell.length_b   1.000
_cell.length_c   1.000
_cell.angle_alpha   90.00
_cell.angle_beta   90.00
_cell.angle_gamma   90.00
#
_symmetry.space_group_name_H-M   'P 1'
#
loop_
_entity.id
_entity.type
_entity.pdbx_description
1 polymer ?
#
loop_
_entity_poly.entity_id
_entity_poly.type
_entity_poly.pdbx_seq_one_letter_code
_entity_poly.pdbx_strand_id
1 'polypeptide(L)'
;MRKCIRAHLSEAVAVYEERPRELWILDYPAQVALTGSQIWWNNDMELVFRRLEEGYESALKDYNKKQVIQLNTLIEMLLGELSPGDRQKIMTVCTIDVHARDIVSSLVAQKVTNSQAFHWLSQLRHRWNEKLQECTINICDAQFLYSYEYVGNTSRLVITPLTDRVRLLPRPPHQTIPTLG
;
A
#
# COMPACT_ATOMS: atom_id res chain seq x y z
N MET A 1 -22.30 0.14 -6.92
CA MET A 1 -20.87 0.47 -7.04
C MET A 1 -20.05 0.11 -5.80
N ARG A 2 -20.27 0.70 -4.62
CA ARG A 2 -19.47 0.40 -3.39
C ARG A 2 -19.34 -1.10 -3.04
N LYS A 3 -20.45 -1.86 -3.08
CA LYS A 3 -20.45 -3.32 -2.84
C LYS A 3 -19.61 -4.12 -3.87
N CYS A 4 -19.56 -3.65 -5.12
CA CYS A 4 -18.81 -4.30 -6.20
C CYS A 4 -17.30 -4.11 -6.00
N ILE A 5 -16.86 -2.89 -5.66
CA ILE A 5 -15.45 -2.65 -5.32
C ILE A 5 -15.03 -3.49 -4.11
N ARG A 6 -15.88 -3.57 -3.09
CA ARG A 6 -15.62 -4.42 -1.91
C ARG A 6 -15.48 -5.90 -2.28
N ALA A 7 -16.34 -6.41 -3.16
CA ALA A 7 -16.26 -7.80 -3.63
C ALA A 7 -14.99 -8.08 -4.42
N HIS A 8 -14.64 -7.21 -5.39
CA HIS A 8 -13.40 -7.34 -6.15
C HIS A 8 -12.16 -7.19 -5.27
N LEU A 9 -12.20 -6.32 -4.25
CA LEU A 9 -11.09 -6.18 -3.31
C LEU A 9 -10.91 -7.44 -2.46
N SER A 10 -12.01 -8.05 -2.01
CA SER A 10 -11.95 -9.33 -1.30
C SER A 10 -11.31 -10.43 -2.14
N GLU A 11 -11.77 -10.59 -3.38
CA GLU A 11 -11.24 -11.55 -4.34
C GLU A 11 -9.75 -11.30 -4.60
N ALA A 12 -9.39 -10.04 -4.90
CA ALA A 12 -8.01 -9.66 -5.20
C ALA A 12 -7.06 -9.91 -4.02
N VAL A 13 -7.51 -9.65 -2.79
CA VAL A 13 -6.71 -9.93 -1.58
C VAL A 13 -6.52 -11.43 -1.39
N ALA A 14 -7.54 -12.25 -1.67
CA ALA A 14 -7.47 -13.70 -1.51
C ALA A 14 -6.49 -14.39 -2.47
N VAL A 15 -6.40 -13.93 -3.73
CA VAL A 15 -5.55 -14.58 -4.75
C VAL A 15 -4.17 -13.94 -4.94
N TYR A 16 -3.80 -12.97 -4.11
CA TYR A 16 -2.57 -12.20 -4.28
C TYR A 16 -1.30 -13.09 -4.27
N GLU A 17 -1.28 -14.14 -3.45
CA GLU A 17 -0.13 -15.05 -3.34
C GLU A 17 -0.08 -16.09 -4.48
N GLU A 18 -1.16 -16.27 -5.25
CA GLU A 18 -1.27 -17.30 -6.27
C GLU A 18 -0.61 -16.92 -7.60
N ARG A 19 -0.35 -15.62 -7.82
CA ARG A 19 0.18 -15.10 -9.09
C ARG A 19 1.37 -14.15 -8.89
N PRO A 20 2.25 -14.03 -9.91
CA PRO A 20 3.25 -12.95 -9.94
C PRO A 20 2.58 -11.59 -9.82
N ARG A 21 3.16 -10.70 -9.01
CA ARG A 21 2.59 -9.40 -8.65
C ARG A 21 2.28 -8.53 -9.87
N GLU A 22 3.19 -8.54 -10.84
CA GLU A 22 3.09 -7.87 -12.13
C GLU A 22 1.83 -8.24 -12.92
N LEU A 23 1.49 -9.54 -12.94
CA LEU A 23 0.32 -10.05 -13.63
C LEU A 23 -0.95 -9.82 -12.81
N TRP A 24 -0.87 -10.00 -11.49
CA TRP A 24 -1.98 -9.74 -10.58
C TRP A 24 -2.45 -8.27 -10.66
N ILE A 25 -1.54 -7.30 -10.80
CA ILE A 25 -1.90 -5.88 -11.00
C ILE A 25 -2.71 -5.70 -12.30
N LEU A 26 -2.42 -6.49 -13.34
CA LEU A 26 -3.10 -6.40 -14.62
C LEU A 26 -4.52 -6.98 -14.57
N ASP A 27 -4.73 -8.06 -13.81
CA ASP A 27 -6.01 -8.77 -13.68
C ASP A 27 -7.13 -7.92 -13.05
N TYR A 28 -6.77 -6.96 -12.19
CA TYR A 28 -7.74 -6.18 -11.42
C TYR A 28 -7.87 -4.71 -11.89
N PRO A 29 -9.03 -4.08 -11.64
CA PRO A 29 -9.21 -2.65 -11.86
C PRO A 29 -8.17 -1.83 -11.08
N ALA A 30 -7.71 -0.71 -11.63
CA ALA A 30 -6.60 0.08 -11.07
C ALA A 30 -6.76 0.41 -9.58
N GLN A 31 -7.96 0.81 -9.14
CA GLN A 31 -8.24 1.10 -7.74
C GLN A 31 -8.11 -0.14 -6.84
N VAL A 32 -8.60 -1.30 -7.30
CA VAL A 32 -8.54 -2.56 -6.55
C VAL A 32 -7.09 -3.04 -6.45
N ALA A 33 -6.35 -3.03 -7.56
CA ALA A 33 -4.94 -3.39 -7.60
C ALA A 33 -4.11 -2.49 -6.66
N LEU A 34 -4.40 -1.19 -6.64
CA LEU A 34 -3.71 -0.23 -5.77
C LEU A 34 -4.01 -0.49 -4.29
N THR A 35 -5.28 -0.53 -3.90
CA THR A 35 -5.66 -0.74 -2.49
C THR A 35 -5.25 -2.13 -2.01
N GLY A 36 -5.37 -3.17 -2.85
CA GLY A 36 -4.89 -4.51 -2.54
C GLY A 36 -3.36 -4.55 -2.34
N SER A 37 -2.59 -3.84 -3.17
CA SER A 37 -1.14 -3.72 -2.97
C SER A 37 -0.80 -3.05 -1.64
N GLN A 38 -1.56 -2.02 -1.23
CA GLN A 38 -1.35 -1.35 0.05
C GLN A 38 -1.70 -2.23 1.26
N ILE A 39 -2.73 -3.08 1.13
CA ILE A 39 -3.10 -4.07 2.16
C ILE A 39 -1.97 -5.08 2.32
N TRP A 40 -1.48 -5.65 1.21
CA TRP A 40 -0.40 -6.63 1.24
C TRP A 40 0.93 -6.04 1.71
N TRP A 41 1.21 -4.79 1.38
CA TRP A 41 2.35 -4.07 1.95
C TRP A 41 2.26 -3.98 3.48
N ASN A 42 1.08 -3.70 4.04
CA ASN A 42 0.88 -3.70 5.49
C ASN A 42 1.10 -5.10 6.10
N ASN A 43 0.55 -6.15 5.47
CA ASN A 43 0.72 -7.54 5.93
C ASN A 43 2.20 -7.97 5.92
N ASP A 44 2.92 -7.65 4.84
CA ASP A 44 4.36 -7.93 4.70
C ASP A 44 5.15 -7.18 5.80
N MET A 45 4.81 -5.92 6.08
CA MET A 45 5.45 -5.15 7.16
C MET A 45 5.17 -5.74 8.55
N GLU A 46 3.94 -6.18 8.83
CA GLU A 46 3.60 -6.88 10.08
C GLU A 46 4.40 -8.18 10.25
N LEU A 47 4.62 -8.94 9.17
CA LEU A 47 5.50 -10.11 9.19
C LEU A 47 6.96 -9.73 9.46
N VAL A 48 7.45 -8.65 8.83
CA VAL A 48 8.82 -8.16 9.04
C VAL A 48 9.03 -7.72 10.50
N PHE A 49 8.06 -7.01 11.10
CA PHE A 49 8.16 -6.64 12.51
C PHE A 49 8.14 -7.85 13.45
N ARG A 50 7.31 -8.87 13.18
CA ARG A 50 7.35 -10.12 13.96
C ARG A 50 8.72 -10.80 13.89
N ARG A 51 9.32 -10.86 12.70
CA ARG A 51 10.67 -11.42 12.53
C ARG A 51 11.74 -10.60 13.27
N LEU A 52 11.61 -9.27 13.29
CA LEU A 52 12.50 -8.43 14.10
C LEU A 52 12.38 -8.73 15.60
N GLU A 53 11.16 -8.92 16.10
CA GLU A 53 10.89 -9.28 17.50
C GLU A 53 11.44 -10.67 17.85
N GLU A 54 11.46 -11.61 16.89
CA GLU A 54 12.10 -12.92 17.01
C GLU A 54 13.64 -12.87 16.95
N GLY A 55 14.25 -11.70 16.70
CA GLY A 55 15.70 -11.49 16.67
C GLY A 55 16.34 -11.48 15.28
N TYR A 56 15.55 -11.51 14.20
CA TYR A 56 16.07 -11.41 12.83
C TYR A 56 16.34 -9.95 12.43
N GLU A 57 17.45 -9.38 12.90
CA GLU A 57 17.81 -7.96 12.69
C GLU A 57 17.92 -7.54 11.21
N SER A 58 18.13 -8.49 10.28
CA SER A 58 18.21 -8.20 8.84
C SER A 58 16.86 -8.10 8.15
N ALA A 59 15.75 -8.46 8.82
CA ALA A 59 14.43 -8.61 8.19
C ALA A 59 13.97 -7.36 7.41
N LEU A 60 14.15 -6.16 7.96
CA LEU A 60 13.82 -4.91 7.26
C LEU A 60 14.72 -4.67 6.04
N LYS A 61 16.02 -4.98 6.14
CA LYS A 61 16.96 -4.80 5.02
C LYS A 61 16.66 -5.77 3.88
N ASP A 62 16.34 -7.00 4.22
CA ASP A 62 15.99 -8.04 3.25
C ASP A 62 14.66 -7.72 2.57
N TYR A 63 13.68 -7.21 3.33
CA TYR A 63 12.43 -6.73 2.76
C TYR A 63 12.62 -5.51 1.86
N ASN A 64 13.47 -4.55 2.24
CA ASN A 64 13.79 -3.41 1.39
C ASN A 64 14.40 -3.83 0.04
N LYS A 65 15.29 -4.82 0.04
CA LYS A 65 15.83 -5.41 -1.20
C LYS A 65 14.73 -6.07 -2.04
N LYS A 66 13.81 -6.82 -1.41
CA LYS A 66 12.62 -7.40 -2.08
C LYS A 66 11.80 -6.31 -2.77
N GLN A 67 11.53 -5.20 -2.10
CA GLN A 67 10.77 -4.08 -2.68
C GLN A 67 11.50 -3.45 -3.88
N VAL A 68 12.82 -3.28 -3.82
CA VAL A 68 13.60 -2.76 -4.96
C VAL A 68 13.52 -3.68 -6.17
N ILE A 69 13.60 -5.00 -5.97
CA ILE A 69 13.47 -5.98 -7.05
C ILE A 69 12.08 -5.90 -7.67
N GLN A 70 11.01 -5.93 -6.86
CA GLN A 70 9.63 -5.83 -7.35
C GLN A 70 9.38 -4.52 -8.12
N LEU A 71 9.92 -3.40 -7.63
CA LEU A 71 9.81 -2.12 -8.29
C LEU A 71 10.53 -2.11 -9.65
N ASN A 72 11.72 -2.70 -9.74
CA ASN A 72 12.44 -2.82 -11.00
C ASN A 72 11.67 -3.66 -12.02
N THR A 73 11.04 -4.76 -11.60
CA THR A 73 10.16 -5.57 -12.46
C THR A 73 9.00 -4.74 -13.03
N LEU A 74 8.35 -3.90 -12.21
CA LEU A 74 7.28 -3.02 -12.69
C LEU A 74 7.80 -1.92 -13.64
N ILE A 75 9.00 -1.40 -13.40
CA ILE A 75 9.66 -0.43 -14.30
C ILE A 75 9.99 -1.09 -15.65
N GLU A 76 10.50 -2.32 -15.65
CA GLU A 76 10.76 -3.08 -16.87
C GLU A 76 9.48 -3.30 -17.70
N MET A 77 8.36 -3.61 -17.04
CA MET A 77 7.06 -3.68 -17.74
C MET A 77 6.66 -2.35 -18.37
N LEU A 78 6.93 -1.22 -17.71
CA LEU A 78 6.65 0.11 -18.28
C LEU A 78 7.49 0.42 -19.52
N LEU A 79 8.68 -0.16 -19.66
CA LEU A 79 9.50 -0.02 -20.86
C LEU A 79 8.97 -0.85 -22.04
N GLY A 80 8.13 -1.85 -21.77
CA GLY A 80 7.49 -2.69 -22.78
C GLY A 80 6.23 -2.09 -23.41
N GLU A 81 5.54 -2.93 -24.18
CA GLU A 81 4.25 -2.62 -24.80
C GLU A 81 3.11 -2.84 -23.81
N LEU A 82 2.37 -1.77 -23.52
CA LEU A 82 1.23 -1.77 -22.61
C LEU A 82 0.13 -0.87 -23.17
N SER A 83 -1.12 -1.22 -22.90
CA SER A 83 -2.25 -0.34 -23.20
C SER A 83 -2.10 0.99 -22.43
N PRO A 84 -2.63 2.12 -22.94
CA PRO A 84 -2.56 3.40 -22.22
C PRO A 84 -3.13 3.31 -20.79
N GLY A 85 -4.20 2.55 -20.59
CA GLY A 85 -4.83 2.34 -19.29
C GLY A 85 -3.97 1.53 -18.33
N ASP A 86 -3.36 0.43 -18.81
CA ASP A 86 -2.48 -0.39 -17.99
C ASP A 86 -1.17 0.32 -17.66
N ARG A 87 -0.64 1.10 -18.61
CA ARG A 87 0.53 1.95 -18.38
C ARG A 87 0.26 2.96 -17.26
N GLN A 88 -0.91 3.62 -17.27
CA GLN A 88 -1.29 4.55 -16.21
C GLN A 88 -1.50 3.84 -14.86
N LYS A 89 -2.08 2.63 -14.88
CA LYS A 89 -2.26 1.79 -13.68
C LYS A 89 -0.91 1.42 -13.06
N ILE A 90 0.02 0.89 -13.85
CA ILE A 90 1.35 0.50 -13.37
C ILE A 90 2.14 1.73 -12.89
N MET A 91 2.08 2.85 -13.61
CA MET A 91 2.73 4.10 -13.18
C MET A 91 2.22 4.57 -11.82
N THR A 92 0.91 4.46 -11.59
CA THR A 92 0.27 4.81 -10.32
C THR A 92 0.73 3.88 -9.20
N VAL A 93 0.78 2.57 -9.43
CA VAL A 93 1.30 1.61 -8.44
C VAL A 93 2.78 1.86 -8.14
N CYS A 94 3.61 2.08 -9.17
CA CYS A 94 5.03 2.41 -9.00
C CYS A 94 5.25 3.64 -8.12
N THR A 95 4.43 4.67 -8.30
CA THR A 95 4.52 5.92 -7.51
C THR A 95 4.32 5.65 -6.02
N ILE A 96 3.35 4.79 -5.69
CA ILE A 96 3.04 4.41 -4.30
C ILE A 96 4.09 3.45 -3.75
N ASP A 97 4.61 2.54 -4.56
CA ASP A 97 5.67 1.60 -4.18
C ASP A 97 7.00 2.30 -3.89
N VAL A 98 7.36 3.33 -4.66
CA VAL A 98 8.54 4.18 -4.38
C VAL A 98 8.43 4.80 -2.99
N HIS A 99 7.27 5.37 -2.66
CA HIS A 99 7.01 5.93 -1.34
C HIS A 99 7.08 4.85 -0.24
N ALA A 100 6.47 3.69 -0.46
CA ALA A 100 6.51 2.57 0.47
C ALA A 100 7.94 2.08 0.74
N ARG A 101 8.77 1.99 -0.31
CA ARG A 101 10.20 1.65 -0.21
C ARG A 101 10.97 2.70 0.59
N ASP A 102 10.70 3.98 0.35
CA ASP A 102 11.39 5.08 1.04
C ASP A 102 11.06 5.10 2.54
N ILE A 103 9.82 4.76 2.92
CA ILE A 103 9.44 4.54 4.32
C ILE A 103 10.28 3.41 4.93
N VAL A 104 10.35 2.25 4.27
CA VAL A 104 11.13 1.10 4.78
C VAL A 104 12.62 1.44 4.87
N SER A 105 13.17 2.14 3.89
CA SER A 105 14.56 2.63 3.93
C SER A 105 14.80 3.57 5.11
N SER A 106 13.84 4.45 5.41
CA SER A 106 13.91 5.33 6.58
C SER A 106 13.86 4.54 7.90
N LEU A 107 13.00 3.51 7.99
CA LEU A 107 12.92 2.62 9.16
C LEU A 107 14.24 1.86 9.39
N VAL A 108 14.89 1.40 8.32
CA VAL A 108 16.22 0.77 8.37
C VAL A 108 17.28 1.76 8.88
N ALA A 109 17.28 2.98 8.35
CA ALA A 109 18.25 4.02 8.76
C ALA A 109 18.09 4.42 10.23
N GLN A 110 16.85 4.47 10.73
CA GLN A 110 16.51 4.75 12.13
C GLN A 110 16.68 3.55 13.06
N LYS A 111 17.06 2.38 12.54
CA LYS A 111 17.22 1.13 13.30
C LYS A 111 15.97 0.78 14.13
N VAL A 112 14.80 0.92 13.52
CA VAL A 112 13.54 0.58 14.18
C VAL A 112 13.48 -0.94 14.43
N THR A 113 13.17 -1.31 15.67
CA THR A 113 13.12 -2.71 16.11
C THR A 113 11.71 -3.24 16.38
N ASN A 114 10.70 -2.37 16.44
CA ASN A 114 9.33 -2.77 16.75
C ASN A 114 8.28 -2.01 15.92
N SER A 115 7.07 -2.59 15.90
CA SER A 115 5.91 -2.05 15.21
C SER A 115 5.31 -0.79 15.85
N GLN A 116 5.76 -0.41 17.06
CA GLN A 116 5.26 0.75 17.80
C GLN A 116 6.02 2.04 17.48
N ALA A 117 6.98 2.00 16.57
CA ALA A 117 7.71 3.19 16.16
C ALA A 117 6.77 4.21 15.51
N PHE A 118 6.78 5.44 16.04
CA PHE A 118 5.93 6.54 15.54
C PHE A 118 6.08 6.77 14.03
N HIS A 119 7.30 6.63 13.49
CA HIS A 119 7.54 6.79 12.07
C HIS A 119 6.73 5.80 11.21
N TRP A 120 6.54 4.56 11.68
CA TRP A 120 5.65 3.58 11.06
C TRP A 120 4.18 3.88 11.35
N LEU A 121 3.86 4.19 12.61
CA LEU A 121 2.48 4.47 13.04
C LEU A 121 1.86 5.69 12.33
N SER A 122 2.67 6.67 11.95
CA SER A 122 2.26 7.86 11.20
C SER A 122 1.84 7.61 9.75
N GLN A 123 2.12 6.42 9.20
CA GLN A 123 1.78 6.07 7.83
C GLN A 123 0.33 5.60 7.69
N LEU A 124 -0.26 5.79 6.52
CA LEU A 124 -1.58 5.22 6.19
C LEU A 124 -1.45 3.71 5.96
N ARG A 125 -2.04 2.92 6.85
CA ARG A 125 -2.02 1.46 6.78
C ARG A 125 -3.39 0.95 6.40
N HIS A 126 -3.48 0.22 5.29
CA HIS A 126 -4.71 -0.45 4.88
C HIS A 126 -4.70 -1.86 5.45
N ARG A 127 -5.77 -2.22 6.15
CA ARG A 127 -5.94 -3.54 6.75
C ARG A 127 -7.23 -4.17 6.25
N TRP A 128 -7.12 -5.38 5.73
CA TRP A 128 -8.29 -6.17 5.37
C TRP A 128 -8.76 -7.01 6.56
N ASN A 129 -10.06 -6.94 6.87
CA ASN A 129 -10.70 -7.80 7.86
C ASN A 129 -11.48 -8.89 7.13
N GLU A 130 -10.96 -10.12 7.14
CA GLU A 130 -11.59 -11.27 6.48
C GLU A 130 -12.98 -11.61 7.02
N LYS A 131 -13.22 -11.41 8.33
CA LYS A 131 -14.51 -11.76 8.96
C LYS A 131 -15.62 -10.79 8.55
N LEU A 132 -15.29 -9.50 8.50
CA LEU A 132 -16.25 -8.45 8.14
C LEU A 132 -16.26 -8.17 6.63
N GLN A 133 -15.27 -8.69 5.89
CA GLN A 133 -15.04 -8.41 4.49
C GLN A 133 -14.90 -6.90 4.24
N GLU A 134 -14.18 -6.23 5.15
CA GLU A 134 -14.03 -4.78 5.16
C GLU A 134 -12.57 -4.35 5.28
N CYS A 135 -12.17 -3.40 4.44
CA CYS A 135 -10.93 -2.66 4.51
C CYS A 135 -11.07 -1.49 5.48
N THR A 136 -10.13 -1.41 6.41
CA THR A 136 -10.00 -0.34 7.38
C THR A 136 -8.66 0.35 7.19
N ILE A 137 -8.65 1.68 7.30
CA ILE A 137 -7.43 2.50 7.24
C ILE A 137 -7.07 2.92 8.65
N ASN A 138 -5.84 2.65 9.04
CA ASN A 138 -5.27 3.06 10.32
C ASN A 138 -4.19 4.13 10.10
N ILE A 139 -4.20 5.17 10.92
CA ILE A 139 -3.16 6.21 10.98
C ILE A 139 -3.01 6.67 12.43
N CYS A 140 -1.81 6.56 12.98
CA CYS A 140 -1.56 6.68 14.43
C CYS A 140 -2.61 5.85 15.21
N ASP A 141 -3.36 6.52 16.09
CA ASP A 141 -4.42 5.93 16.92
C ASP A 141 -5.81 5.99 16.26
N ALA A 142 -5.92 6.64 15.09
CA ALA A 142 -7.18 6.80 14.38
C ALA A 142 -7.44 5.63 13.43
N GLN A 143 -8.72 5.24 13.36
CA GLN A 143 -9.21 4.16 12.52
C GLN A 143 -10.40 4.63 11.69
N PHE A 144 -10.37 4.37 10.39
CA PHE A 144 -11.38 4.82 9.44
C PHE A 144 -11.83 3.67 8.54
N LEU A 145 -13.12 3.52 8.32
CA LEU A 145 -13.64 2.57 7.34
C LEU A 145 -13.37 3.08 5.91
N TYR A 146 -12.81 2.22 5.05
CA TYR A 146 -12.65 2.57 3.64
C TYR A 146 -14.03 2.78 2.99
N SER A 147 -14.25 3.92 2.32
CA SER A 147 -15.58 4.27 1.81
C SER A 147 -16.00 3.57 0.51
N TYR A 148 -15.06 2.87 -0.16
CA TYR A 148 -15.27 2.18 -1.45
C TYR A 148 -15.84 3.06 -2.56
N GLU A 149 -15.53 4.35 -2.55
CA GLU A 149 -15.93 5.25 -3.62
C GLU A 149 -15.04 5.04 -4.83
N TYR A 150 -15.66 4.93 -6.01
CA TYR A 150 -14.89 4.76 -7.24
C TYR A 150 -14.27 6.10 -7.64
N VAL A 151 -12.95 6.16 -7.68
CA VAL A 151 -12.20 7.39 -8.04
C VAL A 151 -11.72 7.35 -9.49
N GLY A 152 -11.77 6.18 -10.13
CA GLY A 152 -11.26 5.99 -11.49
C GLY A 152 -9.77 5.64 -11.54
N ASN A 153 -9.24 5.56 -12.76
CA ASN A 153 -7.81 5.41 -13.02
C ASN A 153 -7.19 6.79 -13.23
N THR A 154 -7.15 7.61 -12.18
CA THR A 154 -6.48 8.91 -12.20
C THR A 154 -5.03 8.77 -11.72
N SER A 155 -4.13 9.58 -12.30
CA SER A 155 -2.74 9.64 -11.86
C SER A 155 -2.67 10.16 -10.43
N ARG A 156 -2.03 9.42 -9.53
CA ARG A 156 -1.85 9.84 -8.13
C ARG A 156 -0.69 10.82 -8.02
N LEU A 157 -0.85 11.84 -7.18
CA LEU A 157 0.23 12.75 -6.82
C LEU A 157 1.33 11.99 -6.05
N VAL A 158 2.59 12.30 -6.34
CA VAL A 158 3.75 11.78 -5.60
C VAL A 158 3.62 12.15 -4.12
N ILE A 159 3.76 11.16 -3.24
CA ILE A 159 3.70 11.39 -1.80
C ILE A 159 5.04 11.95 -1.33
N THR A 160 5.01 13.13 -0.74
CA THR A 160 6.19 13.78 -0.14
C THR A 160 6.07 13.80 1.38
N PRO A 161 7.18 14.01 2.11
CA PRO A 161 7.14 14.20 3.57
C PRO A 161 6.18 15.34 4.01
N LEU A 162 5.95 16.34 3.15
CA LEU A 162 4.96 17.40 3.41
C LEU A 162 3.53 16.87 3.32
N THR A 163 3.24 16.03 2.33
CA THR A 163 1.93 15.38 2.17
C THR A 163 1.62 14.48 3.36
N ASP A 164 2.61 13.76 3.89
CA ASP A 164 2.43 12.94 5.10
C ASP A 164 2.10 13.77 6.33
N ARG A 165 2.78 14.91 6.53
CA ARG A 165 2.45 15.82 7.64
C ARG A 165 1.03 16.36 7.57
N VAL A 166 0.54 16.68 6.37
CA VAL A 166 -0.84 17.15 6.19
C VAL A 166 -1.86 16.08 6.58
N ARG A 167 -1.55 14.79 6.40
CA ARG A 167 -2.43 13.69 6.81
C ARG A 167 -2.55 13.53 8.32
N LEU A 168 -1.53 13.97 9.07
CA LEU A 168 -1.52 13.93 10.54
C LEU A 168 -2.28 15.11 11.17
N LEU A 169 -2.67 16.11 10.39
CA LEU A 169 -3.42 17.25 10.93
C LEU A 169 -4.84 16.80 11.33
N PRO A 170 -5.30 17.18 12.54
CA PRO A 170 -6.63 16.84 13.00
C PRO A 170 -7.66 17.41 12.03
N ARG A 171 -8.55 16.55 11.54
CA ARG A 171 -9.66 16.95 10.69
C ARG A 171 -10.98 16.89 11.44
N PRO A 172 -11.93 17.78 11.09
CA PRO A 172 -13.28 17.69 11.61
C PRO A 172 -13.88 16.31 11.29
N PRO A 173 -14.74 15.76 12.18
CA PRO A 173 -15.22 14.38 12.13
C PRO A 173 -16.02 13.97 10.87
N HIS A 174 -16.24 14.91 9.95
CA HIS A 174 -17.03 14.72 8.72
C HIS A 174 -16.20 14.68 7.43
N GLN A 175 -14.87 14.79 7.49
CA GLN A 175 -14.02 14.68 6.30
C GLN A 175 -13.37 13.30 6.22
N THR A 176 -13.72 12.54 5.17
CA THR A 176 -13.00 11.34 4.76
C THR A 176 -11.55 11.67 4.43
N ILE A 177 -10.63 10.73 4.67
CA ILE A 177 -9.26 10.89 4.17
C ILE A 177 -9.34 10.94 2.64
N PRO A 178 -8.89 12.03 1.98
CA PRO A 178 -8.84 12.08 0.54
C PRO A 178 -7.82 11.01 0.15
N THR A 179 -8.34 9.93 -0.42
CA THR A 179 -7.55 9.04 -1.23
C THR A 179 -7.18 9.90 -2.44
N LEU A 180 -6.04 10.60 -2.37
CA LEU A 180 -5.55 11.62 -3.33
C LEU A 180 -5.91 11.28 -4.78
N GLY A 181 -7.06 11.74 -5.27
CA GLY A 181 -7.46 11.55 -6.67
C GLY A 181 -6.45 12.18 -7.61
#